data_AF-A0A9D0VHE8-F1
#
_entry.id   AF-A0A9D0VHE8-F1
#
_cell.length_a   1.000
_cell.length_b   1.000
_cell.length_c   1.000
_cell.angle_alpha   90.00
_cell.angle_beta   90.00
_cell.angle_gamma   90.00
#
_symmetry.space_group_name_H-M   'P 1'
#
loop_
_entity.id
_entity.type
_entity.pdbx_description
1 polymer ?
#
loop_
_entity_poly.entity_id
_entity_poly.type
_entity_poly.pdbx_seq_one_letter_code
_entity_poly.pdbx_strand_id
1 'polypeptide(L)'
;MADFLLELASNKRARRVVTTLGLPVPMPERLERDPGPWRERPLHDRAVVIGSTPTGELSEPLARALTRAGADPWVVADEAWLAPWRGAGEAWGRPPHAGPHAGEGPLRPWALVFDATGLSSPGQLRALYDFFHPRIRGIARSGRLLVLGRIPDGSSAPAHNAARRALEGFVRSCGREIGRKGATANLILVEDGAEERLEAVVRFLLSPRSAYISGQPLTITSACGIDEHVRIRPLQGKVALVTGAARGIGAAIARTLAREGAEVIVLDRPDDDALGSAIAREVQGTFLPQDVTDDDAPDKIAAFLRERGGVDVVVHNAGVTRDKTLAKMRPEQWDLTLAVNLDAVLKITSALDPLIQDHGRLVLLSSIAGIAGNVGQTNYSASKAGVIGAVEALAPRLAERGIAVNAIAPGFIETRLTDAIPVATREIARRLCNLGQGGLPSDIAETATFLASPGAAGLTGQIVRVCGGNFVGA
;
A
#
# COMPACT_ATOMS: atom_id res chain seq x y z
N MET A 1 15.17 13.78 11.52
CA MET A 1 15.20 13.88 13.01
C MET A 1 14.07 13.03 13.61
N ALA A 2 14.16 12.59 14.86
CA ALA A 2 13.09 11.81 15.50
C ALA A 2 11.86 12.66 15.82
N ASP A 3 10.66 12.07 15.72
CA ASP A 3 9.38 12.72 16.05
C ASP A 3 9.26 12.89 17.58
N PHE A 4 9.51 14.11 18.08
CA PHE A 4 9.50 14.40 19.51
C PHE A 4 8.16 14.04 20.19
N LEU A 5 7.01 14.30 19.54
CA LEU A 5 5.72 13.95 20.13
C LEU A 5 5.51 12.43 20.15
N LEU A 6 6.01 11.70 19.15
CA LEU A 6 5.96 10.25 19.16
C LEU A 6 6.87 9.65 20.25
N GLU A 7 8.07 10.20 20.45
CA GLU A 7 8.96 9.80 21.54
C GLU A 7 8.31 10.07 22.90
N LEU A 8 7.75 11.26 23.10
CA LEU A 8 7.03 11.63 24.31
C LEU A 8 5.79 10.75 24.53
N ALA A 9 5.07 10.36 23.46
CA ALA A 9 3.91 9.45 23.51
C ALA A 9 4.31 8.05 23.97
N SER A 10 5.50 7.60 23.59
CA SER A 10 6.03 6.28 23.95
C SER A 10 6.45 6.19 25.41
N ASN A 11 6.71 7.32 26.07
CA ASN A 11 7.03 7.39 27.49
C ASN A 11 5.75 7.50 28.34
N LYS A 12 5.40 6.40 29.04
CA LYS A 12 4.19 6.32 29.89
C LYS A 12 4.10 7.41 30.95
N ARG A 13 5.23 7.83 31.55
CA ARG A 13 5.26 8.89 32.58
C ARG A 13 4.99 10.26 31.95
N ALA A 14 5.65 10.55 30.83
CA ALA A 14 5.48 11.81 30.12
C ALA A 14 4.04 11.96 29.56
N ARG A 15 3.49 10.90 28.96
CA ARG A 15 2.09 10.87 28.49
C ARG A 15 1.10 11.15 29.62
N ARG A 16 1.34 10.59 30.82
CA ARG A 16 0.50 10.85 32.00
C ARG A 16 0.58 12.32 32.42
N VAL A 17 1.77 12.92 32.46
CA VAL A 17 1.96 14.35 32.79
C VAL A 17 1.23 15.26 31.80
N VAL A 18 1.38 15.05 30.48
CA VAL A 18 0.67 15.83 29.45
C VAL A 18 -0.84 15.74 29.61
N THR A 19 -1.35 14.53 29.91
CA THR A 19 -2.78 14.30 30.15
C THR A 19 -3.27 14.99 31.43
N THR A 20 -2.49 14.93 32.51
CA THR A 20 -2.80 15.58 33.80
C THR A 20 -2.78 17.10 33.70
N LEU A 21 -1.91 17.67 32.88
CA LEU A 21 -1.82 19.11 32.63
C LEU A 21 -2.92 19.63 31.68
N GLY A 22 -3.80 18.76 31.16
CA GLY A 22 -4.89 19.16 30.27
C GLY A 22 -4.43 19.79 28.95
N LEU A 23 -3.17 19.56 28.55
CA LEU A 23 -2.62 20.14 27.33
C LEU A 23 -3.30 19.49 26.11
N PRO A 24 -3.85 20.27 25.17
CA PRO A 24 -4.60 19.76 24.02
C PRO A 24 -3.65 19.27 22.90
N VAL A 25 -2.65 18.45 23.25
CA VAL A 25 -1.69 17.90 22.28
C VAL A 25 -2.11 16.46 21.95
N PRO A 26 -2.73 16.19 20.79
CA PRO A 26 -3.08 14.84 20.39
C PRO A 26 -1.79 14.04 20.16
N MET A 27 -1.48 13.13 21.09
CA MET A 27 -0.28 12.30 21.03
C MET A 27 -0.48 11.16 20.02
N PRO A 28 0.37 11.04 18.99
CA PRO A 28 0.29 9.95 18.02
C PRO A 28 0.57 8.59 18.68
N GLU A 29 -0.03 7.54 18.14
CA GLU A 29 0.23 6.17 18.60
C GLU A 29 1.35 5.55 17.77
N ARG A 30 2.29 4.85 18.41
CA ARG A 30 3.37 4.16 17.69
C ARG A 30 2.80 3.05 16.82
N LEU A 31 3.02 3.14 15.51
CA LEU A 31 2.53 2.14 14.56
C LEU A 31 3.35 0.85 14.66
N GLU A 32 2.65 -0.28 14.72
CA GLU A 32 3.26 -1.60 14.58
C GLU A 32 3.71 -1.84 13.13
N ARG A 33 4.96 -2.25 12.94
CA ARG A 33 5.59 -2.57 11.65
C ARG A 33 6.35 -3.89 11.77
N ASP A 34 6.51 -4.61 10.68
CA ASP A 34 7.29 -5.87 10.62
C ASP A 34 8.51 -5.69 9.70
N PRO A 35 9.72 -5.49 10.25
CA PRO A 35 10.93 -5.28 9.46
C PRO A 35 11.55 -6.59 8.94
N GLY A 36 11.07 -7.75 9.39
CA GLY A 36 11.61 -9.06 9.01
C GLY A 36 11.18 -9.52 7.62
N PRO A 37 11.65 -10.70 7.16
CA PRO A 37 11.14 -11.32 5.94
C PRO A 37 9.67 -11.70 6.07
N TRP A 38 8.99 -11.88 4.94
CA TRP A 38 7.58 -12.31 4.96
C TRP A 38 7.42 -13.67 5.63
N ARG A 39 6.37 -13.77 6.45
CA ARG A 39 6.05 -14.99 7.21
C ARG A 39 4.87 -15.70 6.57
N GLU A 40 4.88 -17.03 6.68
CA GLU A 40 3.78 -17.86 6.22
C GLU A 40 2.46 -17.51 6.93
N ARG A 41 2.51 -17.20 8.23
CA ARG A 41 1.37 -16.87 9.07
C ARG A 41 1.50 -15.44 9.66
N PRO A 42 1.27 -14.37 8.87
CA PRO A 42 1.45 -13.00 9.33
C PRO A 42 0.41 -12.54 10.38
N LEU A 43 -0.69 -13.29 10.53
CA LEU A 43 -1.76 -13.03 11.48
C LEU A 43 -1.79 -14.04 12.63
N HIS A 44 -0.69 -14.78 12.85
CA HIS A 44 -0.62 -15.80 13.89
C HIS A 44 -1.21 -15.33 15.23
N ASP A 45 -2.26 -16.03 15.69
CA ASP A 45 -2.99 -15.77 16.96
C ASP A 45 -3.63 -14.39 17.08
N ARG A 46 -3.77 -13.66 15.97
CA ARG A 46 -4.50 -12.38 15.98
C ARG A 46 -5.99 -12.63 15.84
N ALA A 47 -6.77 -12.23 16.84
CA ALA A 47 -8.22 -12.25 16.77
C ALA A 47 -8.73 -11.33 15.64
N VAL A 48 -9.46 -11.91 14.70
CA VAL A 48 -10.08 -11.22 13.56
C VAL A 48 -11.58 -11.45 13.63
N VAL A 49 -12.37 -10.38 13.78
CA VAL A 49 -13.83 -10.48 13.77
C VAL A 49 -14.32 -10.27 12.35
N ILE A 50 -15.13 -11.20 11.86
CA ILE A 50 -15.63 -11.23 10.50
C ILE A 50 -17.15 -11.15 10.50
N GLY A 51 -17.72 -10.36 9.62
CA GLY A 51 -19.16 -10.33 9.36
C GLY A 51 -19.44 -10.21 7.88
N SER A 52 -20.72 -10.36 7.52
CA SER A 52 -21.15 -10.26 6.13
C SER A 52 -22.59 -9.79 6.02
N THR A 53 -22.95 -9.27 4.85
CA THR A 53 -24.34 -9.27 4.41
C THR A 53 -24.88 -10.70 4.25
N PRO A 54 -26.20 -10.95 4.38
CA PRO A 54 -26.78 -12.30 4.23
C PRO A 54 -26.44 -12.98 2.90
N THR A 55 -26.29 -12.21 1.84
CA THR A 55 -25.96 -12.66 0.48
C THR A 55 -24.51 -12.36 0.09
N GLY A 56 -23.59 -12.26 1.07
CA GLY A 56 -22.16 -12.05 0.79
C GLY A 56 -21.52 -13.28 0.17
N GLU A 57 -20.66 -13.05 -0.84
CA GLU A 57 -20.16 -14.08 -1.75
C GLU A 57 -18.70 -14.47 -1.46
N LEU A 58 -18.02 -13.78 -0.55
CA LEU A 58 -16.58 -13.96 -0.32
C LEU A 58 -16.24 -14.82 0.91
N SER A 59 -17.22 -15.52 1.49
CA SER A 59 -16.98 -16.34 2.70
C SER A 59 -15.86 -17.36 2.51
N GLU A 60 -15.90 -18.12 1.41
CA GLU A 60 -14.90 -19.15 1.14
C GLU A 60 -13.48 -18.59 0.90
N PRO A 61 -13.25 -17.63 -0.03
CA PRO A 61 -11.92 -17.06 -0.22
C PRO A 61 -11.41 -16.33 1.03
N LEU A 62 -12.28 -15.69 1.83
CA LEU A 62 -11.88 -15.08 3.10
C LEU A 62 -11.49 -16.11 4.15
N ALA A 63 -12.27 -17.19 4.31
CA ALA A 63 -11.97 -18.28 5.23
C ALA A 63 -10.61 -18.90 4.92
N ARG A 64 -10.34 -19.17 3.63
CA ARG A 64 -9.02 -19.66 3.17
C ARG A 64 -7.92 -18.66 3.50
N ALA A 65 -8.08 -17.39 3.13
CA ALA A 65 -7.05 -16.37 3.30
C ALA A 65 -6.67 -16.14 4.77
N LEU A 66 -7.66 -15.96 5.65
CA LEU A 66 -7.42 -15.64 7.06
C LEU A 66 -6.88 -16.84 7.83
N THR A 67 -7.42 -18.04 7.59
CA THR A 67 -6.98 -19.24 8.30
C THR A 67 -5.56 -19.63 7.89
N ARG A 68 -5.23 -19.59 6.58
CA ARG A 68 -3.85 -19.80 6.10
C ARG A 68 -2.88 -18.75 6.63
N ALA A 69 -3.35 -17.52 6.84
CA ALA A 69 -2.56 -16.45 7.45
C ALA A 69 -2.34 -16.64 8.96
N GLY A 70 -2.97 -17.65 9.58
CA GLY A 70 -2.85 -17.98 11.00
C GLY A 70 -3.74 -17.14 11.94
N ALA A 71 -4.75 -16.46 11.40
CA ALA A 71 -5.69 -15.68 12.20
C ALA A 71 -6.48 -16.55 13.19
N ASP A 72 -6.99 -15.92 14.24
CA ASP A 72 -8.00 -16.48 15.15
C ASP A 72 -9.38 -15.89 14.74
N PRO A 73 -10.21 -16.62 13.96
CA PRO A 73 -11.42 -16.06 13.37
C PRO A 73 -12.64 -16.10 14.31
N TRP A 74 -13.30 -14.95 14.42
CA TRP A 74 -14.52 -14.71 15.19
C TRP A 74 -15.64 -14.28 14.23
N VAL A 75 -16.53 -15.18 13.87
CA VAL A 75 -17.50 -14.98 12.79
C VAL A 75 -18.87 -14.60 13.34
N VAL A 76 -19.37 -13.46 12.91
CA VAL A 76 -20.69 -12.89 13.25
C VAL A 76 -21.56 -12.95 11.99
N ALA A 77 -22.06 -14.15 11.67
CA ALA A 77 -22.89 -14.40 10.50
C ALA A 77 -23.76 -15.66 10.71
N ASP A 78 -24.68 -15.89 9.77
CA ASP A 78 -25.57 -17.05 9.78
C ASP A 78 -24.82 -18.37 9.46
N GLU A 79 -25.43 -19.51 9.74
CA GLU A 79 -24.82 -20.85 9.62
C GLU A 79 -24.25 -21.15 8.23
N ALA A 80 -24.91 -20.71 7.15
CA ALA A 80 -24.42 -20.86 5.79
C ALA A 80 -23.09 -20.13 5.55
N TRP A 81 -22.91 -18.97 6.18
CA TRP A 81 -21.67 -18.20 6.09
C TRP A 81 -20.58 -18.74 7.00
N LEU A 82 -20.93 -19.47 8.07
CA LEU A 82 -20.01 -20.16 8.99
C LEU A 82 -19.41 -21.44 8.39
N ALA A 83 -20.14 -22.13 7.50
CA ALA A 83 -19.73 -23.44 6.99
C ALA A 83 -18.32 -23.47 6.34
N PRO A 84 -17.93 -22.50 5.48
CA PRO A 84 -16.58 -22.47 4.91
C PRO A 84 -15.46 -22.30 5.95
N TRP A 85 -15.76 -21.66 7.08
CA TRP A 85 -14.79 -21.42 8.16
C TRP A 85 -14.53 -22.66 9.01
N ARG A 86 -15.49 -23.58 9.14
CA ARG A 86 -15.27 -24.84 9.88
C ARG A 86 -14.28 -25.74 9.17
N GLY A 87 -14.51 -26.01 7.88
CA GLY A 87 -13.61 -26.85 7.10
C GLY A 87 -12.20 -26.28 6.99
N ALA A 88 -12.08 -24.99 6.67
CA ALA A 88 -10.78 -24.32 6.66
C ALA A 88 -10.15 -24.33 8.06
N GLY A 89 -10.89 -23.92 9.09
CA GLY A 89 -10.43 -23.89 10.48
C GLY A 89 -9.89 -25.22 10.97
N GLU A 90 -10.64 -26.30 10.76
CA GLU A 90 -10.25 -27.68 11.13
C GLU A 90 -8.97 -28.12 10.42
N ALA A 91 -8.81 -27.80 9.13
CA ALA A 91 -7.60 -28.13 8.36
C ALA A 91 -6.33 -27.50 8.97
N TRP A 92 -6.46 -26.39 9.70
CA TRP A 92 -5.35 -25.70 10.37
C TRP A 92 -5.40 -25.83 11.91
N GLY A 93 -6.28 -26.70 12.44
CA GLY A 93 -6.40 -27.01 13.87
C GLY A 93 -7.02 -25.90 14.72
N ARG A 94 -7.85 -25.03 14.13
CA ARG A 94 -8.48 -23.88 14.80
C ARG A 94 -9.93 -23.69 14.34
N PRO A 95 -10.92 -24.23 15.07
CA PRO A 95 -12.32 -23.98 14.72
C PRO A 95 -12.65 -22.49 14.89
N PRO A 96 -13.53 -21.92 14.04
CA PRO A 96 -13.96 -20.53 14.20
C PRO A 96 -14.80 -20.37 15.47
N HIS A 97 -14.69 -19.19 16.09
CA HIS A 97 -15.59 -18.79 17.15
C HIS A 97 -16.86 -18.19 16.55
N ALA A 98 -18.04 -18.60 17.01
CA ALA A 98 -19.25 -17.83 16.79
C ALA A 98 -19.21 -16.57 17.68
N GLY A 99 -19.51 -15.40 17.11
CA GLY A 99 -19.43 -14.12 17.83
C GLY A 99 -18.10 -13.37 17.59
N PRO A 100 -17.74 -12.37 18.42
CA PRO A 100 -18.43 -11.96 19.62
C PRO A 100 -19.72 -11.22 19.30
N HIS A 101 -20.78 -11.55 20.03
CA HIS A 101 -22.02 -10.77 20.00
C HIS A 101 -21.88 -9.53 20.89
N ALA A 102 -22.73 -8.52 20.66
CA ALA A 102 -22.67 -7.28 21.44
C ALA A 102 -22.85 -7.58 22.94
N GLY A 103 -21.86 -7.19 23.76
CA GLY A 103 -21.91 -7.35 25.22
C GLY A 103 -21.11 -8.53 25.79
N GLU A 104 -20.56 -9.43 24.96
CA GLU A 104 -19.59 -10.42 25.41
C GLU A 104 -18.27 -9.72 25.85
N GLY A 105 -17.53 -10.32 26.80
CA GLY A 105 -16.35 -9.74 27.46
C GLY A 105 -15.28 -9.18 26.50
N PRO A 106 -14.26 -8.44 26.99
CA PRO A 106 -13.52 -7.48 26.19
C PRO A 106 -12.55 -8.12 25.18
N LEU A 107 -13.07 -8.59 24.03
CA LEU A 107 -12.25 -8.88 22.86
C LEU A 107 -11.70 -7.55 22.32
N ARG A 108 -10.38 -7.48 22.11
CA ARG A 108 -9.71 -6.37 21.43
C ARG A 108 -9.21 -6.86 20.09
N PRO A 109 -10.08 -6.97 19.09
CA PRO A 109 -9.72 -7.62 17.85
C PRO A 109 -8.61 -6.83 17.15
N TRP A 110 -7.67 -7.57 16.58
CA TRP A 110 -6.67 -7.03 15.68
C TRP A 110 -7.35 -6.45 14.44
N ALA A 111 -8.31 -7.19 13.87
CA ALA A 111 -9.02 -6.77 12.69
C ALA A 111 -10.54 -6.91 12.79
N LEU A 112 -11.25 -5.99 12.16
CA LEU A 112 -12.67 -6.04 11.85
C LEU A 112 -12.81 -6.14 10.33
N VAL A 113 -13.30 -7.27 9.83
CA VAL A 113 -13.45 -7.56 8.41
C VAL A 113 -14.92 -7.71 8.08
N PHE A 114 -15.42 -7.03 7.05
CA PHE A 114 -16.82 -7.12 6.66
C PHE A 114 -16.97 -7.36 5.15
N ASP A 115 -17.65 -8.45 4.79
CA ASP A 115 -18.03 -8.74 3.41
C ASP A 115 -19.36 -8.04 3.06
N ALA A 116 -19.26 -7.02 2.23
CA ALA A 116 -20.38 -6.23 1.72
C ALA A 116 -20.69 -6.53 0.24
N THR A 117 -20.20 -7.63 -0.32
CA THR A 117 -20.46 -7.99 -1.72
C THR A 117 -21.94 -8.21 -2.03
N GLY A 118 -22.73 -8.64 -1.04
CA GLY A 118 -24.18 -8.85 -1.18
C GLY A 118 -25.04 -7.57 -1.14
N LEU A 119 -24.45 -6.37 -1.04
CA LEU A 119 -25.22 -5.12 -1.06
C LEU A 119 -25.78 -4.81 -2.44
N SER A 120 -27.11 -4.85 -2.57
CA SER A 120 -27.87 -4.50 -3.79
C SER A 120 -28.71 -3.23 -3.67
N SER A 121 -28.82 -2.62 -2.48
CA SER A 121 -29.57 -1.38 -2.28
C SER A 121 -29.04 -0.52 -1.11
N PRO A 122 -29.30 0.81 -1.09
CA PRO A 122 -28.85 1.67 -0.01
C PRO A 122 -29.40 1.28 1.38
N GLY A 123 -30.61 0.72 1.45
CA GLY A 123 -31.20 0.27 2.72
C GLY A 123 -30.37 -0.80 3.42
N GLN A 124 -29.64 -1.63 2.65
CA GLN A 124 -28.79 -2.68 3.19
C GLN A 124 -27.46 -2.15 3.77
N LEU A 125 -27.09 -0.89 3.53
CA LEU A 125 -25.93 -0.26 4.19
C LEU A 125 -26.06 -0.28 5.72
N ARG A 126 -27.27 -0.45 6.26
CA ARG A 126 -27.52 -0.68 7.68
C ARG A 126 -26.68 -1.84 8.26
N ALA A 127 -26.38 -2.87 7.45
CA ALA A 127 -25.56 -4.00 7.88
C ALA A 127 -24.13 -3.58 8.32
N LEU A 128 -23.56 -2.54 7.70
CA LEU A 128 -22.27 -1.97 8.12
C LEU A 128 -22.36 -1.42 9.54
N TYR A 129 -23.43 -0.67 9.84
CA TYR A 129 -23.64 -0.11 11.17
C TYR A 129 -23.79 -1.23 12.21
N ASP A 130 -24.65 -2.22 11.96
CA ASP A 130 -24.92 -3.30 12.91
C ASP A 130 -23.66 -4.14 13.20
N PHE A 131 -22.77 -4.29 12.22
CA PHE A 131 -21.49 -4.95 12.42
C PHE A 131 -20.47 -4.07 13.15
N PHE A 132 -20.18 -2.87 12.65
CA PHE A 132 -19.07 -2.04 13.14
C PHE A 132 -19.39 -1.27 14.42
N HIS A 133 -20.60 -0.72 14.58
CA HIS A 133 -20.96 0.14 15.70
C HIS A 133 -20.64 -0.45 17.09
N PRO A 134 -21.04 -1.70 17.42
CA PRO A 134 -20.74 -2.28 18.73
C PRO A 134 -19.26 -2.65 18.92
N ARG A 135 -18.46 -2.72 17.84
CA ARG A 135 -17.11 -3.34 17.85
C ARG A 135 -15.97 -2.34 17.61
N ILE A 136 -16.21 -1.26 16.88
CA ILE A 136 -15.17 -0.33 16.42
C ILE A 136 -14.40 0.33 17.57
N ARG A 137 -15.07 0.57 18.70
CA ARG A 137 -14.42 1.08 19.92
C ARG A 137 -13.46 0.07 20.55
N GLY A 138 -13.66 -1.23 20.33
CA GLY A 138 -12.83 -2.32 20.86
C GLY A 138 -11.57 -2.61 20.06
N ILE A 139 -11.45 -2.11 18.82
CA ILE A 139 -10.30 -2.42 17.94
C ILE A 139 -8.94 -2.16 18.63
N ALA A 140 -8.00 -3.08 18.42
CA ALA A 140 -6.65 -3.00 18.95
C ALA A 140 -5.90 -1.75 18.48
N ARG A 141 -4.83 -1.40 19.19
CA ARG A 141 -3.86 -0.42 18.71
C ARG A 141 -3.15 -0.98 17.49
N SER A 142 -2.89 -0.11 16.51
CA SER A 142 -2.45 -0.52 15.20
C SER A 142 -3.36 -1.56 14.55
N GLY A 143 -4.65 -1.66 14.91
CA GLY A 143 -5.57 -2.62 14.33
C GLY A 143 -5.94 -2.33 12.87
N ARG A 144 -6.83 -3.13 12.31
CA ARG A 144 -7.22 -3.10 10.89
C ARG A 144 -8.73 -3.16 10.72
N LEU A 145 -9.29 -2.23 9.97
CA LEU A 145 -10.66 -2.30 9.49
C LEU A 145 -10.61 -2.56 7.98
N LEU A 146 -11.30 -3.60 7.53
CA LEU A 146 -11.34 -4.00 6.14
C LEU A 146 -12.78 -4.22 5.72
N VAL A 147 -13.21 -3.54 4.67
CA VAL A 147 -14.48 -3.82 4.00
C VAL A 147 -14.18 -4.41 2.64
N LEU A 148 -14.92 -5.43 2.25
CA LEU A 148 -14.88 -6.02 0.91
C LEU A 148 -16.19 -5.69 0.20
N GLY A 149 -16.13 -5.36 -1.08
CA GLY A 149 -17.31 -5.10 -1.90
C GLY A 149 -17.06 -5.48 -3.35
N ARG A 150 -18.12 -5.41 -4.15
CA ARG A 150 -18.04 -5.57 -5.61
C ARG A 150 -17.74 -4.23 -6.28
N ILE A 151 -17.08 -4.28 -7.43
CA ILE A 151 -16.87 -3.10 -8.27
C ILE A 151 -18.24 -2.60 -8.76
N PRO A 152 -18.53 -1.28 -8.74
CA PRO A 152 -19.71 -0.76 -9.43
C PRO A 152 -19.61 -1.04 -10.94
N ASP A 153 -20.64 -1.65 -11.52
CA ASP A 153 -20.65 -2.07 -12.93
C ASP A 153 -21.77 -1.39 -13.72
N GLY A 154 -21.58 -1.14 -15.02
CA GLY A 154 -22.54 -0.40 -15.84
C GLY A 154 -23.86 -1.16 -16.11
N SER A 155 -23.89 -2.47 -15.89
CA SER A 155 -25.07 -3.33 -16.09
C SER A 155 -26.02 -3.40 -14.89
N SER A 156 -25.51 -3.07 -13.71
CA SER A 156 -26.25 -3.12 -12.45
C SER A 156 -27.21 -1.94 -12.30
N ALA A 157 -28.28 -2.16 -11.52
CA ALA A 157 -29.24 -1.11 -11.20
C ALA A 157 -28.54 0.07 -10.46
N PRO A 158 -28.93 1.34 -10.70
CA PRO A 158 -28.31 2.50 -10.05
C PRO A 158 -28.26 2.41 -8.51
N ALA A 159 -29.29 1.84 -7.89
CA ALA A 159 -29.33 1.63 -6.44
C ALA A 159 -28.24 0.65 -5.95
N HIS A 160 -27.91 -0.36 -6.75
CA HIS A 160 -26.85 -1.33 -6.46
C HIS A 160 -25.48 -0.64 -6.49
N ASN A 161 -25.20 0.10 -7.55
CA ASN A 161 -23.95 0.84 -7.69
C ASN A 161 -23.80 1.94 -6.64
N ALA A 162 -24.89 2.62 -6.27
CA ALA A 162 -24.89 3.60 -5.18
C ALA A 162 -24.48 2.95 -3.85
N ALA A 163 -25.02 1.77 -3.53
CA ALA A 163 -24.66 1.03 -2.32
C ALA A 163 -23.18 0.59 -2.32
N ARG A 164 -22.70 0.01 -3.42
CA ARG A 164 -21.29 -0.39 -3.59
C ARG A 164 -20.33 0.81 -3.47
N ARG A 165 -20.66 1.93 -4.12
CA ARG A 165 -19.85 3.17 -4.08
C ARG A 165 -19.80 3.80 -2.70
N ALA A 166 -20.89 3.73 -1.93
CA ALA A 166 -21.00 4.31 -0.58
C ALA A 166 -20.00 3.71 0.42
N LEU A 167 -19.53 2.48 0.18
CA LEU A 167 -18.53 1.80 1.01
C LEU A 167 -17.25 2.63 1.18
N GLU A 168 -16.83 3.36 0.14
CA GLU A 168 -15.61 4.17 0.22
C GLU A 168 -15.76 5.33 1.22
N GLY A 169 -16.90 6.03 1.18
CA GLY A 169 -17.19 7.13 2.11
C GLY A 169 -17.25 6.64 3.56
N PHE A 170 -17.85 5.47 3.77
CA PHE A 170 -17.89 4.79 5.06
C PHE A 170 -16.48 4.46 5.55
N VAL A 171 -15.67 3.74 4.77
CA VAL A 171 -14.31 3.32 5.13
C VAL A 171 -13.38 4.50 5.40
N ARG A 172 -13.41 5.54 4.56
CA ARG A 172 -12.60 6.76 4.75
C ARG A 172 -12.95 7.44 6.08
N SER A 173 -14.23 7.49 6.43
CA SER A 173 -14.71 8.08 7.69
C SER A 173 -14.29 7.24 8.90
N CYS A 174 -14.44 5.91 8.83
CA CYS A 174 -13.95 5.01 9.88
C CYS A 174 -12.45 5.17 10.11
N GLY A 175 -11.65 5.33 9.04
CA GLY A 175 -10.21 5.56 9.15
C GLY A 175 -9.86 6.82 9.95
N ARG A 176 -10.63 7.90 9.79
CA ARG A 176 -10.46 9.14 10.58
C ARG A 176 -10.80 8.91 12.06
N GLU A 177 -11.83 8.12 12.34
CA GLU A 177 -12.27 7.83 13.72
C GLU A 177 -11.27 6.96 14.50
N ILE A 178 -10.74 5.91 13.85
CA ILE A 178 -9.88 4.92 14.50
C ILE A 178 -8.38 5.27 14.43
N GLY A 179 -8.00 6.22 13.57
CA GLY A 179 -6.60 6.60 13.31
C GLY A 179 -5.80 7.01 14.56
N ARG A 180 -6.46 7.60 15.57
CA ARG A 180 -5.85 7.91 16.88
C ARG A 180 -5.30 6.69 17.64
N LYS A 181 -5.71 5.47 17.27
CA LYS A 181 -5.17 4.21 17.80
C LYS A 181 -4.02 3.66 16.95
N GLY A 182 -3.59 4.38 15.91
CA GLY A 182 -2.71 3.86 14.87
C GLY A 182 -3.38 2.83 13.96
N ALA A 183 -4.68 2.60 14.10
CA ALA A 183 -5.42 1.64 13.29
C ALA A 183 -5.74 2.21 11.90
N THR A 184 -5.79 1.34 10.90
CA THR A 184 -6.08 1.71 9.51
C THR A 184 -7.42 1.15 9.05
N ALA A 185 -8.07 1.82 8.11
CA ALA A 185 -9.32 1.37 7.49
C ALA A 185 -9.17 1.36 5.96
N ASN A 186 -9.39 0.24 5.28
CA ASN A 186 -9.25 0.14 3.83
C ASN A 186 -10.42 -0.63 3.20
N LEU A 187 -10.59 -0.44 1.89
CA LEU A 187 -11.64 -1.07 1.09
C LEU A 187 -10.98 -1.95 0.02
N ILE A 188 -11.44 -3.19 -0.12
CA ILE A 188 -11.12 -4.03 -1.27
C ILE A 188 -12.38 -4.11 -2.14
N LEU A 189 -12.24 -3.78 -3.42
CA LEU A 189 -13.25 -4.01 -4.44
C LEU A 189 -12.82 -5.22 -5.27
N VAL A 190 -13.68 -6.22 -5.40
CA VAL A 190 -13.39 -7.47 -6.12
C VAL A 190 -14.23 -7.53 -7.38
N GLU A 191 -13.58 -7.70 -8.52
CA GLU A 191 -14.24 -8.05 -9.79
C GLU A 191 -14.77 -9.49 -9.72
N ASP A 192 -15.92 -9.74 -10.35
CA ASP A 192 -16.44 -11.10 -10.48
C ASP A 192 -15.45 -11.99 -11.24
N GLY A 193 -15.11 -13.14 -10.67
CA GLY A 193 -14.08 -14.05 -11.21
C GLY A 193 -12.64 -13.74 -10.75
N ALA A 194 -12.43 -12.69 -9.94
CA ALA A 194 -11.13 -12.34 -9.38
C ALA A 194 -10.91 -12.82 -7.93
N GLU A 195 -11.82 -13.61 -7.37
CA GLU A 195 -11.86 -13.99 -5.95
C GLU A 195 -10.60 -14.75 -5.48
N GLU A 196 -9.99 -15.58 -6.33
CA GLU A 196 -8.77 -16.32 -5.99
C GLU A 196 -7.55 -15.40 -5.76
N ARG A 197 -7.61 -14.13 -6.19
CA ARG A 197 -6.55 -13.13 -6.00
C ARG A 197 -6.67 -12.40 -4.66
N LEU A 198 -7.71 -12.69 -3.87
CA LEU A 198 -8.02 -11.99 -2.63
C LEU A 198 -6.99 -12.24 -1.52
N GLU A 199 -6.46 -13.47 -1.45
CA GLU A 199 -5.65 -13.92 -0.30
C GLU A 199 -4.44 -13.01 -0.04
N ALA A 200 -3.68 -12.68 -1.08
CA ALA A 200 -2.47 -11.86 -0.95
C ALA A 200 -2.78 -10.44 -0.46
N VAL A 201 -3.83 -9.81 -1.00
CA VAL A 201 -4.24 -8.44 -0.66
C VAL A 201 -4.74 -8.37 0.78
N VAL A 202 -5.57 -9.33 1.21
CA VAL A 202 -6.06 -9.43 2.59
C VAL A 202 -4.89 -9.63 3.56
N ARG A 203 -3.97 -10.57 3.26
CA ARG A 203 -2.78 -10.80 4.09
C ARG A 203 -1.94 -9.53 4.24
N PHE A 204 -1.66 -8.84 3.14
CA PHE A 204 -0.86 -7.62 3.18
C PHE A 204 -1.55 -6.53 4.01
N LEU A 205 -2.82 -6.21 3.68
CA LEU A 205 -3.56 -5.15 4.37
C LEU A 205 -3.78 -5.44 5.85
N LEU A 206 -3.98 -6.70 6.23
CA LEU A 206 -4.15 -7.06 7.64
C LEU A 206 -2.83 -7.20 8.41
N SER A 207 -1.68 -7.24 7.73
CA SER A 207 -0.37 -7.33 8.39
C SER A 207 0.14 -5.96 8.90
N PRO A 208 1.17 -5.94 9.77
CA PRO A 208 1.91 -4.72 10.11
C PRO A 208 2.63 -4.05 8.93
N ARG A 209 2.74 -4.68 7.75
CA ARG A 209 3.44 -4.12 6.58
C ARG A 209 2.66 -3.01 5.86
N SER A 210 1.34 -2.99 6.03
CA SER A 210 0.45 -1.94 5.52
C SER A 210 0.26 -0.76 6.49
N ALA A 211 1.15 -0.60 7.48
CA ALA A 211 0.98 0.32 8.63
C ALA A 211 0.61 1.77 8.24
N TYR A 212 1.02 2.24 7.05
CA TYR A 212 0.80 3.60 6.59
C TYR A 212 -0.17 3.70 5.40
N ILE A 213 -0.95 2.64 5.14
CA ILE A 213 -2.04 2.62 4.14
C ILE A 213 -3.37 2.70 4.90
N SER A 214 -4.05 3.84 4.77
CA SER A 214 -5.38 4.03 5.34
C SER A 214 -6.25 4.86 4.39
N GLY A 215 -7.55 4.54 4.39
CA GLY A 215 -8.58 5.16 3.57
C GLY A 215 -8.43 4.84 2.10
N GLN A 216 -7.75 3.75 1.73
CA GLN A 216 -7.52 3.42 0.32
C GLN A 216 -8.50 2.35 -0.16
N PRO A 217 -9.18 2.58 -1.31
CA PRO A 217 -9.72 1.49 -2.10
C PRO A 217 -8.60 0.79 -2.88
N LEU A 218 -8.65 -0.54 -2.93
CA LEU A 218 -7.83 -1.37 -3.79
C LEU A 218 -8.77 -2.25 -4.61
N THR A 219 -8.62 -2.21 -5.94
CA THR A 219 -9.45 -2.99 -6.85
C THR A 219 -8.68 -4.22 -7.32
N ILE A 220 -9.26 -5.39 -7.08
CA ILE A 220 -8.77 -6.69 -7.52
C ILE A 220 -9.52 -7.07 -8.80
N THR A 221 -8.79 -7.27 -9.89
CA THR A 221 -9.33 -7.66 -11.20
C THR A 221 -8.71 -8.96 -11.69
N SER A 222 -9.32 -9.52 -12.72
CA SER A 222 -8.86 -10.69 -13.47
C SER A 222 -7.94 -10.32 -14.64
N ALA A 223 -7.67 -9.02 -14.85
CA ALA A 223 -6.96 -8.48 -16.01
C ALA A 223 -5.58 -9.12 -16.23
N CYS A 224 -4.84 -9.39 -15.16
CA CYS A 224 -3.58 -10.12 -15.24
C CYS A 224 -3.76 -11.58 -14.80
N GLY A 225 -3.17 -12.50 -15.55
CA GLY A 225 -3.08 -13.91 -15.19
C GLY A 225 -2.29 -14.12 -13.89
N ILE A 226 -2.69 -15.14 -13.12
CA ILE A 226 -1.95 -15.61 -11.94
C ILE A 226 -1.16 -16.86 -12.31
N ASP A 227 0.13 -16.89 -11.96
CA ASP A 227 1.00 -18.05 -12.16
C ASP A 227 1.50 -18.62 -10.81
N GLU A 228 1.57 -17.79 -9.76
CA GLU A 228 2.00 -18.22 -8.43
C GLU A 228 1.07 -17.77 -7.31
N HIS A 229 0.83 -18.67 -6.35
CA HIS A 229 0.11 -18.38 -5.10
C HIS A 229 1.02 -17.75 -4.03
N VAL A 230 0.42 -17.32 -2.91
CA VAL A 230 1.15 -16.72 -1.78
C VAL A 230 2.24 -17.66 -1.25
N ARG A 231 3.47 -17.16 -1.17
CA ARG A 231 4.62 -17.86 -0.58
C ARG A 231 5.51 -16.92 0.22
N ILE A 232 6.33 -17.49 1.11
CA ILE A 232 7.43 -16.76 1.76
C ILE A 232 8.53 -16.48 0.73
N ARG A 233 9.23 -15.34 0.87
CA ARG A 233 10.20 -14.87 -0.14
C ARG A 233 9.59 -14.87 -1.56
N PRO A 234 8.53 -14.07 -1.79
CA PRO A 234 7.81 -14.03 -3.05
C PRO A 234 8.67 -13.65 -4.26
N LEU A 235 9.86 -13.08 -4.06
CA LEU A 235 10.73 -12.61 -5.13
C LEU A 235 11.95 -13.52 -5.34
N GLN A 236 11.98 -14.69 -4.70
CA GLN A 236 13.06 -15.66 -4.89
C GLN A 236 13.22 -16.00 -6.38
N GLY A 237 14.41 -15.72 -6.92
CA GLY A 237 14.75 -15.95 -8.32
C GLY A 237 14.30 -14.86 -9.29
N LYS A 238 13.84 -13.70 -8.79
CA LYS A 238 13.40 -12.56 -9.60
C LYS A 238 14.48 -11.49 -9.70
N VAL A 239 14.65 -10.90 -10.88
CA VAL A 239 15.56 -9.76 -11.12
C VAL A 239 14.77 -8.46 -10.97
N ALA A 240 15.26 -7.54 -10.12
CA ALA A 240 14.57 -6.28 -9.81
C ALA A 240 15.47 -5.06 -10.05
N LEU A 241 15.05 -4.16 -10.94
CA LEU A 241 15.68 -2.85 -11.15
C LEU A 241 15.02 -1.79 -10.25
N VAL A 242 15.80 -1.04 -9.49
CA VAL A 242 15.32 0.11 -8.70
C VAL A 242 16.11 1.36 -9.06
N THR A 243 15.43 2.39 -9.59
CA THR A 243 16.06 3.68 -9.91
C THR A 243 16.12 4.61 -8.70
N GLY A 244 17.15 5.45 -8.60
CA GLY A 244 17.36 6.35 -7.47
C GLY A 244 17.59 5.60 -6.15
N ALA A 245 18.31 4.47 -6.22
CA ALA A 245 18.40 3.49 -5.14
C ALA A 245 19.60 3.66 -4.21
N ALA A 246 20.46 4.67 -4.39
CA ALA A 246 21.64 4.87 -3.55
C ALA A 246 21.31 5.34 -2.11
N ARG A 247 20.10 5.87 -1.88
CA ARG A 247 19.66 6.40 -0.56
C ARG A 247 18.15 6.48 -0.41
N GLY A 248 17.71 6.87 0.79
CA GLY A 248 16.31 7.23 1.07
C GLY A 248 15.32 6.10 0.79
N ILE A 249 14.23 6.43 0.11
CA ILE A 249 13.16 5.48 -0.23
C ILE A 249 13.65 4.40 -1.19
N GLY A 250 14.41 4.75 -2.22
CA GLY A 250 14.97 3.76 -3.18
C GLY A 250 15.85 2.72 -2.49
N ALA A 251 16.73 3.15 -1.58
CA ALA A 251 17.54 2.22 -0.81
C ALA A 251 16.70 1.35 0.15
N ALA A 252 15.59 1.87 0.68
CA ALA A 252 14.66 1.06 1.49
C ALA A 252 13.93 0.02 0.63
N ILE A 253 13.51 0.39 -0.59
CA ILE A 253 12.91 -0.53 -1.56
C ILE A 253 13.91 -1.65 -1.93
N ALA A 254 15.13 -1.28 -2.30
CA ALA A 254 16.17 -2.24 -2.67
C ALA A 254 16.42 -3.29 -1.57
N ARG A 255 16.56 -2.86 -0.31
CA ARG A 255 16.73 -3.78 0.83
C ARG A 255 15.54 -4.72 1.01
N THR A 256 14.33 -4.20 0.92
CA THR A 256 13.10 -4.97 1.13
C THR A 256 12.89 -5.99 0.01
N LEU A 257 13.14 -5.63 -1.25
CA LEU A 257 13.08 -6.56 -2.39
C LEU A 257 14.11 -7.70 -2.24
N ALA A 258 15.36 -7.37 -1.91
CA ALA A 258 16.41 -8.36 -1.70
C ALA A 258 16.11 -9.30 -0.52
N ARG A 259 15.55 -8.74 0.58
CA ARG A 259 15.11 -9.54 1.75
C ARG A 259 14.06 -10.59 1.37
N GLU A 260 13.23 -10.30 0.38
CA GLU A 260 12.22 -11.23 -0.15
C GLU A 260 12.72 -12.09 -1.33
N GLY A 261 14.03 -12.07 -1.62
CA GLY A 261 14.70 -13.02 -2.51
C GLY A 261 15.07 -12.51 -3.90
N ALA A 262 14.85 -11.22 -4.20
CA ALA A 262 15.19 -10.64 -5.50
C ALA A 262 16.70 -10.43 -5.67
N GLU A 263 17.22 -10.65 -6.87
CA GLU A 263 18.48 -10.06 -7.32
C GLU A 263 18.24 -8.58 -7.66
N VAL A 264 18.80 -7.67 -6.88
CA VAL A 264 18.52 -6.24 -7.02
C VAL A 264 19.61 -5.51 -7.79
N ILE A 265 19.20 -4.79 -8.83
CA ILE A 265 20.01 -3.83 -9.56
C ILE A 265 19.72 -2.44 -9.00
N VAL A 266 20.72 -1.90 -8.31
CA VAL A 266 20.71 -0.57 -7.70
C VAL A 266 21.15 0.41 -8.77
N LEU A 267 20.22 1.18 -9.34
CA LEU A 267 20.54 2.22 -10.32
C LEU A 267 20.49 3.59 -9.65
N ASP A 268 21.58 4.34 -9.77
CA ASP A 268 21.63 5.76 -9.41
C ASP A 268 22.71 6.47 -10.23
N ARG A 269 22.80 7.80 -10.10
CA ARG A 269 23.75 8.61 -10.87
C ARG A 269 25.20 8.19 -10.61
N PRO A 270 26.11 8.35 -11.58
CA PRO A 270 27.55 8.09 -11.37
C PRO A 270 28.13 8.86 -10.18
N ASP A 271 27.67 10.09 -9.92
CA ASP A 271 28.07 10.91 -8.76
C ASP A 271 27.74 10.27 -7.40
N ASP A 272 26.77 9.36 -7.35
CA ASP A 272 26.34 8.67 -6.14
C ASP A 272 26.99 7.26 -6.02
N ASP A 273 28.07 6.97 -6.77
CA ASP A 273 28.74 5.66 -6.83
C ASP A 273 29.06 5.06 -5.46
N ALA A 274 29.69 5.83 -4.58
CA ALA A 274 30.07 5.31 -3.25
C ALA A 274 28.84 4.86 -2.44
N LEU A 275 27.72 5.60 -2.54
CA LEU A 275 26.47 5.27 -1.85
C LEU A 275 25.77 4.08 -2.54
N GLY A 276 25.65 4.12 -3.87
CA GLY A 276 25.02 3.08 -4.67
C GLY A 276 25.73 1.74 -4.53
N SER A 277 27.05 1.72 -4.67
CA SER A 277 27.89 0.55 -4.45
C SER A 277 27.80 0.01 -3.02
N ALA A 278 27.62 0.87 -2.01
CA ALA A 278 27.39 0.43 -0.64
C ALA A 278 26.04 -0.29 -0.48
N ILE A 279 24.97 0.24 -1.07
CA ILE A 279 23.66 -0.43 -1.07
C ILE A 279 23.71 -1.74 -1.84
N ALA A 280 24.32 -1.76 -3.02
CA ALA A 280 24.48 -2.97 -3.82
C ALA A 280 25.20 -4.09 -3.03
N ARG A 281 26.30 -3.76 -2.34
CA ARG A 281 26.98 -4.72 -1.45
C ARG A 281 26.09 -5.19 -0.30
N GLU A 282 25.35 -4.28 0.34
CA GLU A 282 24.44 -4.62 1.46
C GLU A 282 23.36 -5.63 1.02
N VAL A 283 22.80 -5.43 -0.17
CA VAL A 283 21.73 -6.27 -0.71
C VAL A 283 22.22 -7.43 -1.56
N GLN A 284 23.55 -7.64 -1.65
CA GLN A 284 24.19 -8.62 -2.54
C GLN A 284 23.74 -8.48 -4.01
N GLY A 285 23.45 -7.24 -4.42
CA GLY A 285 23.02 -6.87 -5.75
C GLY A 285 24.15 -6.26 -6.58
N THR A 286 23.77 -5.64 -7.70
CA THR A 286 24.70 -4.94 -8.60
C THR A 286 24.40 -3.45 -8.64
N PHE A 287 25.42 -2.61 -8.56
CA PHE A 287 25.28 -1.17 -8.81
C PHE A 287 25.42 -0.87 -10.30
N LEU A 288 24.48 -0.10 -10.85
CA LEU A 288 24.50 0.39 -12.22
C LEU A 288 24.57 1.93 -12.20
N PRO A 289 25.76 2.54 -12.36
CA PRO A 289 25.90 3.99 -12.40
C PRO A 289 25.34 4.54 -13.71
N GLN A 290 24.19 5.20 -13.65
CA GLN A 290 23.53 5.78 -14.81
C GLN A 290 22.65 6.96 -14.38
N ASP A 291 22.83 8.13 -15.01
CA ASP A 291 21.82 9.20 -14.89
C ASP A 291 20.64 8.85 -15.79
N VAL A 292 19.43 8.85 -15.22
CA VAL A 292 18.21 8.49 -15.94
C VAL A 292 17.82 9.53 -16.99
N THR A 293 18.40 10.74 -16.95
CA THR A 293 18.13 11.79 -17.94
C THR A 293 19.08 11.77 -19.14
N ASP A 294 20.14 10.96 -19.12
CA ASP A 294 21.04 10.86 -20.26
C ASP A 294 20.29 10.29 -21.47
N ASP A 295 20.59 10.81 -22.66
CA ASP A 295 19.91 10.39 -23.90
C ASP A 295 20.10 8.88 -24.18
N ASP A 296 21.25 8.31 -23.78
CA ASP A 296 21.58 6.90 -23.95
C ASP A 296 21.22 6.00 -22.75
N ALA A 297 20.63 6.57 -21.69
CA ALA A 297 20.24 5.81 -20.50
C ALA A 297 19.29 4.63 -20.80
N PRO A 298 18.22 4.79 -21.61
CA PRO A 298 17.31 3.69 -21.91
C PRO A 298 18.02 2.50 -22.55
N ASP A 299 18.90 2.76 -23.52
CA ASP A 299 19.62 1.73 -24.27
C ASP A 299 20.68 1.03 -23.41
N LYS A 300 21.41 1.77 -22.58
CA LYS A 300 22.40 1.20 -21.64
C LYS A 300 21.74 0.31 -20.59
N ILE A 301 20.63 0.76 -20.00
CA ILE A 301 19.89 -0.01 -19.01
C ILE A 301 19.32 -1.28 -19.66
N ALA A 302 18.76 -1.17 -20.87
CA ALA A 302 18.24 -2.31 -21.61
C ALA A 302 19.35 -3.31 -21.99
N ALA A 303 20.52 -2.85 -22.43
CA ALA A 303 21.66 -3.70 -22.73
C ALA A 303 22.12 -4.49 -21.48
N PHE A 304 22.27 -3.78 -20.35
CA PHE A 304 22.67 -4.39 -19.08
C PHE A 304 21.69 -5.47 -18.60
N LEU A 305 20.38 -5.23 -18.76
CA LEU A 305 19.34 -6.19 -18.38
C LEU A 305 19.22 -7.37 -19.36
N ARG A 306 19.44 -7.14 -20.65
CA ARG A 306 19.44 -8.19 -21.67
C ARG A 306 20.51 -9.25 -21.40
N GLU A 307 21.69 -8.83 -20.96
CA GLU A 307 22.77 -9.74 -20.53
C GLU A 307 22.39 -10.62 -19.34
N ARG A 308 21.38 -10.22 -18.56
CA ARG A 308 20.83 -10.96 -17.40
C ARG A 308 19.58 -11.75 -17.74
N GLY A 309 19.22 -11.81 -19.02
CA GLY A 309 18.03 -12.51 -19.49
C GLY A 309 16.73 -11.71 -19.36
N GLY A 310 16.77 -10.44 -18.94
CA GLY A 310 15.60 -9.57 -18.79
C GLY A 310 15.40 -9.06 -17.36
N VAL A 311 14.18 -8.65 -17.04
CA VAL A 311 13.82 -8.12 -15.71
C VAL A 311 12.42 -8.56 -15.30
N ASP A 312 12.23 -8.94 -14.04
CA ASP A 312 10.90 -9.29 -13.50
C ASP A 312 10.22 -8.07 -12.87
N VAL A 313 10.99 -7.22 -12.20
CA VAL A 313 10.46 -6.07 -11.43
C VAL A 313 11.19 -4.79 -11.82
N VAL A 314 10.44 -3.74 -12.17
CA VAL A 314 10.99 -2.40 -12.40
C VAL A 314 10.33 -1.42 -11.45
N VAL A 315 11.15 -0.77 -10.60
CA VAL A 315 10.70 0.27 -9.68
C VAL A 315 11.26 1.64 -10.09
N HIS A 316 10.40 2.48 -10.65
CA HIS A 316 10.73 3.87 -11.01
C HIS A 316 10.61 4.78 -9.79
N ASN A 317 11.64 4.76 -8.94
CA ASN A 317 11.70 5.58 -7.72
C ASN A 317 12.47 6.90 -7.90
N ALA A 318 13.40 6.98 -8.85
CA ALA A 318 14.16 8.20 -9.12
C ALA A 318 13.21 9.41 -9.27
N GLY A 319 13.56 10.51 -8.61
CA GLY A 319 12.75 11.71 -8.64
C GLY A 319 13.38 12.89 -7.92
N VAL A 320 13.04 14.08 -8.38
CA VAL A 320 13.53 15.35 -7.83
C VAL A 320 12.39 16.34 -7.60
N THR A 321 12.62 17.28 -6.71
CA THR A 321 11.79 18.47 -6.52
C THR A 321 12.59 19.74 -6.81
N ARG A 322 11.96 20.72 -7.46
CA ARG A 322 12.50 22.07 -7.68
C ARG A 322 11.39 23.07 -7.39
N ASP A 323 11.10 23.21 -6.10
CA ASP A 323 9.94 23.96 -5.63
C ASP A 323 10.11 25.46 -5.85
N LYS A 324 9.17 26.05 -6.59
CA LYS A 324 9.08 27.49 -6.84
C LYS A 324 7.66 27.83 -7.28
N THR A 325 7.13 28.97 -6.84
CA THR A 325 5.87 29.50 -7.42
C THR A 325 6.04 29.65 -8.94
N LEU A 326 5.03 29.29 -9.73
CA LEU A 326 5.11 29.33 -11.20
C LEU A 326 5.63 30.69 -11.73
N ALA A 327 5.14 31.79 -11.17
CA ALA A 327 5.57 33.16 -11.53
C ALA A 327 7.07 33.45 -11.32
N LYS A 328 7.79 32.62 -10.55
CA LYS A 328 9.22 32.78 -10.23
C LYS A 328 10.06 31.57 -10.65
N MET A 329 9.45 30.58 -11.29
CA MET A 329 10.12 29.35 -11.69
C MET A 329 10.95 29.61 -12.94
N ARG A 330 12.21 29.21 -12.93
CA ARG A 330 13.04 29.26 -14.13
C ARG A 330 12.76 28.06 -15.04
N PRO A 331 12.92 28.18 -16.37
CA PRO A 331 12.69 27.09 -17.31
C PRO A 331 13.43 25.80 -16.93
N GLU A 332 14.72 25.91 -16.58
CA GLU A 332 15.53 24.72 -16.23
C GLU A 332 15.00 23.96 -15.01
N GLN A 333 14.30 24.63 -14.09
CA GLN A 333 13.66 23.98 -12.93
C GLN A 333 12.41 23.20 -13.32
N TRP A 334 11.67 23.70 -14.31
CA TRP A 334 10.55 23.00 -14.91
C TRP A 334 11.04 21.78 -15.68
N ASP A 335 11.96 21.99 -16.63
CA ASP A 335 12.46 20.97 -17.54
C ASP A 335 13.12 19.81 -16.79
N LEU A 336 14.03 20.09 -15.84
CA LEU A 336 14.69 19.05 -15.05
C LEU A 336 13.68 18.19 -14.26
N THR A 337 12.63 18.81 -13.73
CA THR A 337 11.63 18.08 -12.94
C THR A 337 10.84 17.11 -13.83
N LEU A 338 10.43 17.52 -15.03
CA LEU A 338 9.75 16.64 -15.97
C LEU A 338 10.69 15.58 -16.55
N ALA A 339 11.92 15.97 -16.92
CA ALA A 339 12.92 15.07 -17.48
C ALA A 339 13.20 13.86 -16.57
N VAL A 340 13.41 14.11 -15.27
CA VAL A 340 13.68 13.03 -14.29
C VAL A 340 12.40 12.27 -13.92
N ASN A 341 11.32 12.99 -13.59
CA ASN A 341 10.18 12.36 -12.92
C ASN A 341 9.18 11.70 -13.87
N LEU A 342 9.21 12.04 -15.17
CA LEU A 342 8.24 11.57 -16.15
C LEU A 342 8.89 11.09 -17.44
N ASP A 343 9.68 11.92 -18.12
CA ASP A 343 10.23 11.56 -19.44
C ASP A 343 11.16 10.36 -19.35
N ALA A 344 12.07 10.35 -18.37
CA ALA A 344 12.94 9.21 -18.11
C ALA A 344 12.16 7.93 -17.80
N VAL A 345 11.06 8.03 -17.04
CA VAL A 345 10.20 6.88 -16.72
C VAL A 345 9.61 6.28 -18.00
N LEU A 346 9.07 7.11 -18.88
CA LEU A 346 8.47 6.67 -20.14
C LEU A 346 9.50 6.09 -21.11
N LYS A 347 10.65 6.78 -21.30
CA LYS A 347 11.73 6.33 -22.19
C LYS A 347 12.31 5.00 -21.74
N ILE A 348 12.64 4.86 -20.45
CA ILE A 348 13.19 3.61 -19.89
C ILE A 348 12.13 2.51 -19.97
N THR A 349 10.88 2.77 -19.58
CA THR A 349 9.81 1.75 -19.70
C THR A 349 9.67 1.26 -21.14
N SER A 350 9.71 2.16 -22.12
CA SER A 350 9.63 1.79 -23.54
C SER A 350 10.81 0.93 -24.01
N ALA A 351 12.02 1.21 -23.54
CA ALA A 351 13.20 0.41 -23.89
C ALA A 351 13.21 -0.96 -23.20
N LEU A 352 12.60 -1.06 -22.01
CA LEU A 352 12.50 -2.29 -21.24
C LEU A 352 11.28 -3.15 -21.57
N ASP A 353 10.26 -2.62 -22.26
CA ASP A 353 9.04 -3.32 -22.66
C ASP A 353 9.28 -4.75 -23.20
N PRO A 354 10.22 -4.99 -24.15
CA PRO A 354 10.52 -6.34 -24.65
C PRO A 354 11.38 -7.19 -23.69
N LEU A 355 11.93 -6.61 -22.63
CA LEU A 355 12.83 -7.27 -21.67
C LEU A 355 12.16 -7.58 -20.33
N ILE A 356 11.02 -6.94 -20.04
CA ILE A 356 10.22 -7.29 -18.87
C ILE A 356 9.69 -8.70 -19.08
N GLN A 357 9.87 -9.60 -18.11
CA GLN A 357 9.38 -10.97 -18.18
C GLN A 357 7.85 -10.99 -18.15
N ASP A 358 7.26 -12.04 -18.74
CA ASP A 358 5.84 -12.30 -18.53
C ASP A 358 5.58 -12.50 -17.03
N HIS A 359 4.41 -12.07 -16.58
CA HIS A 359 4.10 -11.91 -15.16
C HIS A 359 5.03 -10.96 -14.39
N GLY A 360 5.71 -10.04 -15.08
CA GLY A 360 6.51 -8.98 -14.49
C GLY A 360 5.70 -7.92 -13.74
N ARG A 361 6.39 -6.99 -13.06
CA ARG A 361 5.78 -5.97 -12.20
C ARG A 361 6.45 -4.61 -12.39
N LEU A 362 5.65 -3.59 -12.69
CA LEU A 362 6.10 -2.21 -12.76
C LEU A 362 5.50 -1.43 -11.59
N VAL A 363 6.36 -0.83 -10.77
CA VAL A 363 5.96 0.00 -9.63
C VAL A 363 6.51 1.40 -9.80
N LEU A 364 5.65 2.37 -10.05
CA LEU A 364 6.02 3.77 -10.26
C LEU A 364 5.79 4.60 -8.99
N LEU A 365 6.59 5.65 -8.79
CA LEU A 365 6.43 6.55 -7.65
C LEU A 365 5.76 7.86 -8.10
N SER A 366 4.46 7.99 -7.80
CA SER A 366 3.69 9.23 -7.89
C SER A 366 3.85 10.07 -6.60
N SER A 367 2.83 10.82 -6.18
CA SER A 367 2.80 11.66 -4.96
C SER A 367 1.38 12.13 -4.64
N ILE A 368 1.07 12.42 -3.37
CA ILE A 368 -0.13 13.19 -3.02
C ILE A 368 -0.19 14.54 -3.76
N ALA A 369 0.95 15.19 -4.02
CA ALA A 369 0.99 16.42 -4.80
C ALA A 369 0.54 16.22 -6.26
N GLY A 370 0.76 15.03 -6.84
CA GLY A 370 0.24 14.69 -8.17
C GLY A 370 -1.28 14.52 -8.21
N ILE A 371 -1.90 14.23 -7.06
CA ILE A 371 -3.36 14.04 -6.94
C ILE A 371 -4.06 15.35 -6.60
N ALA A 372 -3.53 16.11 -5.65
CA ALA A 372 -4.21 17.28 -5.08
C ALA A 372 -3.58 18.63 -5.45
N GLY A 373 -2.42 18.61 -6.12
CA GLY A 373 -1.57 19.78 -6.27
C GLY A 373 -0.89 20.19 -4.97
N ASN A 374 0.08 21.11 -5.08
CA ASN A 374 0.71 21.75 -3.94
C ASN A 374 1.31 23.11 -4.34
N VAL A 375 1.29 24.08 -3.43
CA VAL A 375 1.82 25.42 -3.72
C VAL A 375 3.31 25.35 -3.98
N GLY A 376 3.76 25.97 -5.07
CA GLY A 376 5.16 25.96 -5.48
C GLY A 376 5.62 24.68 -6.18
N GLN A 377 4.70 23.75 -6.47
CA GLN A 377 5.01 22.46 -7.08
C GLN A 377 4.24 22.25 -8.39
N THR A 378 4.06 23.28 -9.22
CA THR A 378 3.36 23.13 -10.50
C THR A 378 4.07 22.14 -11.44
N ASN A 379 5.40 22.22 -11.53
CA ASN A 379 6.24 21.25 -12.24
C ASN A 379 6.14 19.83 -11.64
N TYR A 380 6.34 19.70 -10.33
CA TYR A 380 6.35 18.41 -9.64
C TYR A 380 4.98 17.73 -9.66
N SER A 381 3.91 18.47 -9.37
CA SER A 381 2.53 17.97 -9.40
C SER A 381 2.16 17.53 -10.82
N ALA A 382 2.51 18.31 -11.85
CA ALA A 382 2.32 17.90 -13.25
C ALA A 382 3.07 16.58 -13.57
N SER A 383 4.33 16.47 -13.15
CA SER A 383 5.12 15.24 -13.37
C SER A 383 4.49 14.01 -12.70
N LYS A 384 4.02 14.13 -11.45
CA LYS A 384 3.49 13.02 -10.67
C LYS A 384 2.04 12.67 -11.04
N ALA A 385 1.28 13.63 -11.56
CA ALA A 385 0.01 13.36 -12.25
C ALA A 385 0.25 12.62 -13.58
N GLY A 386 1.29 13.02 -14.35
CA GLY A 386 1.70 12.30 -15.56
C GLY A 386 2.07 10.84 -15.29
N VAL A 387 2.72 10.55 -14.16
CA VAL A 387 2.98 9.16 -13.71
C VAL A 387 1.70 8.37 -13.48
N ILE A 388 0.64 9.00 -12.96
CA ILE A 388 -0.68 8.35 -12.80
C ILE A 388 -1.23 7.97 -14.18
N GLY A 389 -1.24 8.91 -15.12
CA GLY A 389 -1.69 8.64 -16.49
C GLY A 389 -0.85 7.58 -17.21
N ALA A 390 0.46 7.51 -16.94
CA ALA A 390 1.32 6.45 -17.47
C ALA A 390 0.90 5.07 -16.94
N VAL A 391 0.59 4.95 -15.64
CA VAL A 391 0.10 3.68 -15.07
C VAL A 391 -1.24 3.28 -15.68
N GLU A 392 -2.19 4.21 -15.80
CA GLU A 392 -3.51 3.96 -16.39
C GLU A 392 -3.42 3.51 -17.86
N ALA A 393 -2.49 4.08 -18.63
CA ALA A 393 -2.28 3.72 -20.03
C ALA A 393 -1.52 2.39 -20.22
N LEU A 394 -0.53 2.11 -19.37
CA LEU A 394 0.32 0.92 -19.49
C LEU A 394 -0.36 -0.35 -18.96
N ALA A 395 -1.16 -0.23 -17.91
CA ALA A 395 -1.82 -1.37 -17.26
C ALA A 395 -2.61 -2.28 -18.24
N PRO A 396 -3.56 -1.76 -19.05
CA PRO A 396 -4.29 -2.60 -20.00
C PRO A 396 -3.41 -3.13 -21.13
N ARG A 397 -2.39 -2.36 -21.56
CA ARG A 397 -1.48 -2.74 -22.64
C ARG A 397 -0.62 -3.96 -22.30
N LEU A 398 -0.21 -4.08 -21.03
CA LEU A 398 0.70 -5.12 -20.57
C LEU A 398 -0.01 -6.29 -19.86
N ALA A 399 -1.32 -6.18 -19.67
CA ALA A 399 -2.14 -7.17 -18.97
C ALA A 399 -2.14 -8.55 -19.64
N GLU A 400 -2.13 -8.61 -20.99
CA GLU A 400 -2.09 -9.89 -21.74
C GLU A 400 -0.86 -10.74 -21.43
N ARG A 401 0.26 -10.08 -21.12
CA ARG A 401 1.51 -10.72 -20.68
C ARG A 401 1.55 -11.00 -19.18
N GLY A 402 0.43 -10.78 -18.48
CA GLY A 402 0.33 -10.89 -17.03
C GLY A 402 1.13 -9.82 -16.25
N ILE A 403 1.62 -8.78 -16.93
CA ILE A 403 2.45 -7.75 -16.32
C ILE A 403 1.53 -6.72 -15.65
N ALA A 404 1.67 -6.58 -14.33
CA ALA A 404 0.91 -5.63 -13.55
C ALA A 404 1.67 -4.30 -13.40
N VAL A 405 0.98 -3.19 -13.62
CA VAL A 405 1.55 -1.83 -13.53
C VAL A 405 0.79 -1.05 -12.48
N ASN A 406 1.48 -0.54 -11.46
CA ASN A 406 0.86 0.22 -10.37
C ASN A 406 1.74 1.41 -9.97
N ALA A 407 1.13 2.41 -9.33
CA ALA A 407 1.86 3.48 -8.68
C ALA A 407 1.67 3.47 -7.17
N ILE A 408 2.68 3.94 -6.45
CA ILE A 408 2.56 4.38 -5.07
C ILE A 408 2.53 5.90 -5.06
N ALA A 409 1.61 6.50 -4.31
CA ALA A 409 1.52 7.93 -4.08
C ALA A 409 1.86 8.25 -2.61
N PRO A 410 3.14 8.49 -2.27
CA PRO A 410 3.54 8.80 -0.91
C PRO A 410 2.90 10.08 -0.37
N GLY A 411 2.52 10.06 0.90
CA GLY A 411 2.22 11.27 1.68
C GLY A 411 3.49 11.89 2.30
N PHE A 412 3.36 12.45 3.50
CA PHE A 412 4.53 12.89 4.27
C PHE A 412 5.31 11.68 4.78
N ILE A 413 6.56 11.52 4.32
CA ILE A 413 7.48 10.44 4.70
C ILE A 413 8.75 11.04 5.29
N GLU A 414 9.17 10.56 6.46
CA GLU A 414 10.39 10.99 7.14
C GLU A 414 11.63 10.64 6.30
N THR A 415 12.21 11.65 5.67
CA THR A 415 13.41 11.55 4.84
C THR A 415 14.33 12.75 5.07
N ARG A 416 15.55 12.68 4.52
CA ARG A 416 16.44 13.85 4.46
C ARG A 416 15.82 15.03 3.71
N LEU A 417 14.97 14.77 2.70
CA LEU A 417 14.27 15.82 1.95
C LEU A 417 13.27 16.57 2.84
N THR A 418 12.47 15.85 3.63
CA THR A 418 11.51 16.49 4.55
C THR A 418 12.19 17.19 5.73
N ASP A 419 13.38 16.75 6.14
CA ASP A 419 14.16 17.40 7.20
C ASP A 419 14.58 18.84 6.84
N ALA A 420 14.65 19.18 5.54
CA ALA A 420 14.92 20.54 5.06
C ALA A 420 13.71 21.50 5.16
N ILE A 421 12.50 20.98 5.38
CA ILE A 421 11.29 21.80 5.56
C ILE A 421 11.36 22.53 6.90
N PRO A 422 10.99 23.83 6.99
CA PRO A 422 10.93 24.56 8.25
C PRO A 422 10.12 23.83 9.33
N VAL A 423 10.60 23.84 10.57
CA VAL A 423 10.10 22.98 11.66
C VAL A 423 8.59 23.07 11.85
N ALA A 424 8.01 24.28 11.89
CA ALA A 424 6.57 24.47 12.11
C ALA A 424 5.73 23.91 10.94
N THR A 425 6.10 24.23 9.70
CA THR A 425 5.44 23.71 8.49
C THR A 425 5.55 22.19 8.41
N ARG A 426 6.72 21.65 8.75
CA ARG A 426 6.98 20.21 8.78
C ARG A 426 6.11 19.50 9.80
N GLU A 427 5.96 20.06 11.00
CA GLU A 427 5.13 19.49 12.04
C GLU A 427 3.65 19.50 11.66
N ILE A 428 3.15 20.59 11.08
CA ILE A 428 1.77 20.63 10.56
C ILE A 428 1.58 19.55 9.49
N ALA A 429 2.45 19.50 8.48
CA ALA A 429 2.35 18.51 7.41
C ALA A 429 2.42 17.07 7.92
N ARG A 430 3.28 16.79 8.91
CA ARG A 430 3.42 15.49 9.58
C ARG A 430 2.12 15.03 10.26
N ARG A 431 1.30 15.96 10.75
CA ARG A 431 0.05 15.65 11.49
C ARG A 431 -1.21 15.63 10.61
N LEU A 432 -1.14 16.08 9.37
CA LEU A 432 -2.30 16.15 8.45
C LEU A 432 -2.68 14.78 7.84
N CYS A 433 -2.88 13.77 8.68
CA CYS A 433 -3.36 12.45 8.29
C CYS A 433 -4.10 11.78 9.45
N ASN A 434 -4.87 10.71 9.16
CA ASN A 434 -5.60 9.95 10.19
C ASN A 434 -4.69 9.44 11.32
N LEU A 435 -3.46 9.03 10.98
CA LEU A 435 -2.50 8.43 11.91
C LEU A 435 -1.70 9.46 12.74
N GLY A 436 -1.88 10.75 12.44
CA GLY A 436 -1.29 11.87 13.18
C GLY A 436 0.24 11.85 13.25
N GLN A 437 0.94 11.21 12.31
CA GLN A 437 2.40 11.14 12.27
C GLN A 437 2.88 10.93 10.83
N GLY A 438 4.17 11.19 10.57
CA GLY A 438 4.80 10.89 9.28
C GLY A 438 5.05 9.40 9.06
N GLY A 439 5.05 8.98 7.79
CA GLY A 439 5.41 7.62 7.41
C GLY A 439 6.91 7.44 7.35
N LEU A 440 7.36 6.19 7.21
CA LEU A 440 8.77 5.84 7.07
C LEU A 440 9.07 5.34 5.64
N PRO A 441 10.32 5.43 5.18
CA PRO A 441 10.74 4.82 3.91
C PRO A 441 10.38 3.33 3.82
N SER A 442 10.39 2.60 4.95
CA SER A 442 9.96 1.21 5.03
C SER A 442 8.49 1.02 4.65
N ASP A 443 7.61 1.98 4.93
CA ASP A 443 6.18 1.86 4.58
C ASP A 443 5.98 1.89 3.06
N ILE A 444 6.80 2.69 2.36
CA ILE A 444 6.83 2.71 0.89
C ILE A 444 7.46 1.42 0.36
N ALA A 445 8.56 0.96 0.98
CA ALA A 445 9.28 -0.23 0.55
C ALA A 445 8.45 -1.52 0.68
N GLU A 446 7.70 -1.69 1.78
CA GLU A 446 6.79 -2.83 1.96
C GLU A 446 5.66 -2.81 0.93
N THR A 447 5.11 -1.63 0.62
CA THR A 447 4.08 -1.49 -0.41
C THR A 447 4.63 -1.79 -1.81
N ALA A 448 5.82 -1.29 -2.14
CA ALA A 448 6.47 -1.57 -3.41
C ALA A 448 6.77 -3.05 -3.57
N THR A 449 7.26 -3.70 -2.52
CA THR A 449 7.56 -5.14 -2.50
C THR A 449 6.30 -5.97 -2.62
N PHE A 450 5.20 -5.54 -1.99
CA PHE A 450 3.91 -6.19 -2.17
C PHE A 450 3.42 -6.10 -3.62
N LEU A 451 3.41 -4.90 -4.21
CA LEU A 451 3.02 -4.70 -5.61
C LEU A 451 3.96 -5.40 -6.60
N ALA A 452 5.22 -5.62 -6.21
CA ALA A 452 6.20 -6.40 -6.97
C ALA A 452 6.05 -7.92 -6.79
N SER A 453 5.21 -8.39 -5.87
CA SER A 453 5.05 -9.82 -5.62
C SER A 453 4.12 -10.47 -6.67
N PRO A 454 4.31 -11.77 -6.96
CA PRO A 454 3.37 -12.53 -7.80
C PRO A 454 1.93 -12.47 -7.28
N GLY A 455 1.75 -12.56 -5.96
CA GLY A 455 0.43 -12.52 -5.31
C GLY A 455 -0.34 -11.21 -5.50
N ALA A 456 0.31 -10.10 -5.87
CA ALA A 456 -0.35 -8.85 -6.20
C ALA A 456 -0.82 -8.76 -7.67
N ALA A 457 -0.79 -9.86 -8.44
CA ALA A 457 -1.23 -9.89 -9.84
C ALA A 457 -2.63 -9.33 -10.08
N GLY A 458 -3.55 -9.47 -9.11
CA GLY A 458 -4.90 -8.90 -9.22
C GLY A 458 -4.95 -7.38 -9.12
N LEU A 459 -3.85 -6.72 -8.78
CA LEU A 459 -3.75 -5.27 -8.70
C LEU A 459 -2.98 -4.79 -9.93
N THR A 460 -3.67 -4.14 -10.86
CA THR A 460 -3.06 -3.41 -11.98
C THR A 460 -3.83 -2.12 -12.24
N GLY A 461 -3.16 -1.10 -12.74
CA GLY A 461 -3.70 0.25 -12.89
C GLY A 461 -3.95 0.97 -11.56
N GLN A 462 -3.47 0.45 -10.42
CA GLN A 462 -3.78 1.01 -9.11
C GLN A 462 -2.84 2.17 -8.75
N ILE A 463 -3.40 3.21 -8.13
CA ILE A 463 -2.65 4.31 -7.50
C ILE A 463 -2.81 4.21 -5.98
N VAL A 464 -1.86 3.55 -5.31
CA VAL A 464 -1.96 3.27 -3.87
C VAL A 464 -1.36 4.41 -3.06
N ARG A 465 -2.18 5.17 -2.33
CA ARG A 465 -1.64 6.23 -1.46
C ARG A 465 -1.13 5.66 -0.13
N VAL A 466 0.20 5.68 0.04
CA VAL A 466 0.85 5.34 1.30
C VAL A 466 1.05 6.63 2.08
N CYS A 467 -0.02 7.07 2.74
CA CYS A 467 -0.15 8.43 3.26
C CYS A 467 -0.79 8.54 4.65
N GLY A 468 -1.04 7.42 5.32
CA GLY A 468 -1.69 7.39 6.63
C GLY A 468 -3.10 7.98 6.66
N GLY A 469 -3.79 8.02 5.51
CA GLY A 469 -5.08 8.71 5.37
C GLY A 469 -4.94 10.23 5.38
N ASN A 470 -4.01 10.77 4.58
CA ASN A 470 -3.81 12.21 4.42
C ASN A 470 -5.14 12.91 4.06
N PHE A 471 -5.40 14.06 4.68
CA PHE A 471 -6.65 14.80 4.52
C PHE A 471 -6.78 15.49 3.16
N VAL A 472 -5.66 15.74 2.49
CA VAL A 472 -5.60 16.31 1.15
C VAL A 472 -5.82 15.22 0.10
N GLY A 473 -6.56 15.50 -0.97
CA GLY A 473 -6.89 14.57 -2.05
C GLY A 473 -7.84 15.17 -3.09
N ALA A 474 -8.16 14.38 -4.11
CA ALA A 474 -9.16 14.64 -5.15
C ALA A 474 -10.10 13.44 -5.27
#